data_AF-A0A6G1GIV2-F1
#
_entry.id   AF-A0A6G1GIV2-F1
#
_cell.length_a   1.000
_cell.length_b   1.000
_cell.length_c   1.000
_cell.angle_alpha   90.00
_cell.angle_beta   90.00
_cell.angle_gamma   90.00
#
_symmetry.space_group_name_H-M   'P 1'
#
loop_
_entity.id
_entity.type
_entity.pdbx_description
1 polymer ?
#
loop_
_entity_poly.entity_id
_entity_poly.type
_entity_poly.pdbx_seq_one_letter_code
_entity_poly.pdbx_strand_id
1 'polypeptide(L)'
;IYTDNLFTTERLLCTLRNEGFGGAGTVRMNRTAGEKQEIAEGNATTAHLPWGDTRLVAQNNVLQMAFKDNRVVLFMSTVHGCTHQGLETVEKLRKRPSKSSSNAATTRPIFGIHSTKHLPLPVPLDDYNHHMGGVDIADQLRVGFAPSNVVYKSWKALFRWLLGTICANCWRLY
;
A
#
# COMPACT_ATOMS: atom_id res chain seq x y z
N ILE A 1 -6.05 10.52 2.56
CA ILE A 1 -5.97 9.48 3.61
C ILE A 1 -5.40 8.22 2.97
N TYR A 2 -4.32 7.68 3.53
CA TYR A 2 -3.77 6.39 3.10
C TYR A 2 -4.14 5.31 4.10
N THR A 3 -4.67 4.18 3.61
CA THR A 3 -5.16 3.08 4.46
C THR A 3 -4.45 1.78 4.16
N ASP A 4 -4.21 1.00 5.21
CA ASP A 4 -3.73 -0.37 5.06
C ASP A 4 -4.83 -1.30 4.50
N ASN A 5 -4.41 -2.41 3.91
CA ASN A 5 -5.23 -3.46 3.31
C ASN A 5 -6.31 -4.04 4.22
N LEU A 6 -6.18 -3.88 5.55
CA LEU A 6 -7.19 -4.27 6.50
C LEU A 6 -8.46 -3.41 6.37
N PHE A 7 -8.30 -2.12 6.07
CA PHE A 7 -9.35 -1.11 6.08
C PHE A 7 -9.81 -0.68 4.68
N THR A 8 -8.92 -0.80 3.68
CA THR A 8 -9.25 -0.36 2.32
C THR A 8 -10.39 -1.18 1.73
N THR A 9 -11.50 -0.50 1.44
CA THR A 9 -12.67 -1.04 0.73
C THR A 9 -13.24 0.02 -0.19
N GLU A 10 -13.87 -0.40 -1.28
CA GLU A 10 -14.55 0.52 -2.20
C GLU A 10 -15.58 1.38 -1.46
N ARG A 11 -16.41 0.77 -0.60
CA ARG A 11 -17.42 1.48 0.19
C ARG A 11 -16.81 2.58 1.07
N LEU A 12 -15.71 2.29 1.77
CA LEU A 12 -15.02 3.29 2.58
C LEU A 12 -14.52 4.45 1.72
N LEU A 13 -13.88 4.15 0.59
CA LEU A 13 -13.32 5.17 -0.29
C LEU A 13 -14.40 6.04 -0.94
N CYS A 14 -15.53 5.44 -1.34
CA CYS A 14 -16.71 6.17 -1.81
C CYS A 14 -17.26 7.10 -0.73
N THR A 15 -17.46 6.60 0.50
CA THR A 15 -17.94 7.42 1.62
C THR A 15 -16.99 8.57 1.89
N LEU A 16 -15.68 8.31 1.98
CA LEU A 16 -14.68 9.37 2.19
C LEU A 16 -14.75 10.44 1.11
N ARG A 17 -14.87 10.04 -0.15
CA ARG A 17 -14.99 10.97 -1.28
C ARG A 17 -16.25 11.83 -1.17
N ASN A 18 -17.38 11.25 -0.79
CA ASN A 18 -18.64 11.98 -0.60
C ASN A 18 -18.56 12.99 0.55
N GLU A 19 -17.78 12.68 1.58
CA GLU A 19 -17.48 13.59 2.70
C GLU A 19 -16.37 14.62 2.36
N GLY A 20 -15.88 14.65 1.12
CA GLY A 20 -14.85 15.59 0.66
C GLY A 20 -13.40 15.16 0.94
N PHE A 21 -13.17 13.92 1.39
CA PHE A 21 -11.84 13.39 1.66
C PHE A 21 -11.33 12.49 0.53
N GLY A 22 -10.09 12.73 0.13
CA GLY A 22 -9.35 11.83 -0.75
C GLY A 22 -8.84 10.59 0.00
N GLY A 23 -8.97 9.41 -0.60
CA GLY A 23 -8.54 8.13 -0.02
C GLY A 23 -7.73 7.28 -1.00
N ALA A 24 -6.77 6.52 -0.50
CA ALA A 24 -6.03 5.53 -1.28
C ALA A 24 -5.51 4.40 -0.39
N GLY A 25 -5.34 3.20 -0.92
CA GLY A 25 -4.80 2.10 -0.15
C GLY A 25 -4.59 0.82 -0.92
N THR A 26 -3.75 -0.06 -0.36
CA THR A 26 -3.63 -1.43 -0.86
C THR A 26 -4.85 -2.26 -0.49
N VAL A 27 -5.16 -3.30 -1.25
CA VAL A 27 -6.34 -4.15 -1.04
C VAL A 27 -5.92 -5.62 -0.94
N ARG A 28 -6.55 -6.38 -0.04
CA ARG A 28 -6.39 -7.84 0.00
C ARG A 28 -7.16 -8.49 -1.15
N MET A 29 -6.61 -9.57 -1.69
CA MET A 29 -7.33 -10.38 -2.66
C MET A 29 -8.70 -10.81 -2.13
N ASN A 30 -9.69 -10.88 -3.02
CA ASN A 30 -11.12 -11.18 -2.78
C ASN A 30 -11.99 -10.01 -2.26
N ARG A 31 -11.48 -8.78 -2.21
CA ARG A 31 -12.24 -7.60 -1.77
C ARG A 31 -12.58 -6.61 -2.89
N THR A 32 -12.03 -6.81 -4.09
CA THR A 32 -12.16 -5.87 -5.20
C THR A 32 -13.28 -6.31 -6.15
N ALA A 33 -14.10 -5.37 -6.63
CA ALA A 33 -15.13 -5.67 -7.62
C ALA A 33 -14.53 -6.06 -8.97
N GLY A 34 -13.41 -5.42 -9.38
CA GLY A 34 -12.64 -5.82 -10.56
C GLY A 34 -12.07 -7.24 -10.49
N GLU A 35 -11.68 -7.73 -9.30
CA GLU A 35 -11.28 -9.14 -9.13
C GLU A 35 -12.48 -10.09 -9.29
N LYS A 36 -13.66 -9.74 -8.77
CA LYS A 36 -14.87 -10.53 -8.98
C LYS A 36 -15.26 -10.59 -10.45
N GLN A 37 -15.01 -9.51 -11.18
CA GLN A 37 -15.30 -9.42 -12.61
C GLN A 37 -14.29 -10.25 -13.43
N GLU A 38 -12.98 -10.17 -13.15
CA GLU A 38 -11.95 -11.02 -13.79
C GLU A 38 -12.10 -12.52 -13.46
N ILE A 39 -12.55 -12.86 -12.25
CA ILE A 39 -12.85 -14.25 -11.85
C ILE A 39 -14.15 -14.76 -12.52
N ALA A 40 -15.14 -13.89 -12.71
CA ALA A 40 -16.41 -14.25 -13.38
C ALA A 40 -16.30 -14.36 -14.90
N GLU A 41 -15.40 -13.60 -15.54
CA GLU A 41 -15.26 -13.55 -17.00
C GLU A 41 -14.30 -14.61 -17.57
N GLY A 42 -13.69 -15.48 -16.74
CA GLY A 42 -12.90 -16.63 -17.19
C GLY A 42 -11.62 -16.28 -17.99
N ASN A 43 -11.32 -15.00 -18.17
CA ASN A 43 -10.25 -14.50 -19.02
C ASN A 43 -9.05 -14.10 -18.18
N ALA A 44 -8.02 -14.95 -18.22
CA ALA A 44 -6.68 -14.71 -17.68
C ALA A 44 -6.68 -14.16 -16.25
N THR A 45 -6.71 -15.09 -15.31
CA THR A 45 -6.31 -14.89 -13.91
C THR A 45 -5.18 -13.86 -13.81
N THR A 46 -5.20 -13.05 -12.77
CA THR A 46 -4.12 -12.14 -12.36
C THR A 46 -2.74 -12.83 -12.29
N ALA A 47 -2.70 -14.16 -12.41
CA ALA A 47 -1.52 -14.99 -12.63
C ALA A 47 -0.73 -14.67 -13.91
N HIS A 48 -1.38 -14.26 -15.02
CA HIS A 48 -0.72 -14.07 -16.32
C HIS A 48 -0.30 -12.63 -16.64
N LEU A 49 -0.50 -11.68 -15.71
CA LEU A 49 -0.07 -10.30 -15.92
C LEU A 49 1.48 -10.24 -16.06
N PRO A 50 2.02 -9.73 -17.18
CA PRO A 50 3.46 -9.54 -17.36
C PRO A 50 4.06 -8.63 -16.30
N TRP A 51 5.34 -8.81 -15.98
CA TRP A 51 6.00 -7.97 -14.98
C TRP A 51 5.99 -6.50 -15.43
N GLY A 52 5.57 -5.60 -14.54
CA GLY A 52 5.46 -4.16 -14.82
C GLY A 52 4.13 -3.73 -15.44
N ASP A 53 3.28 -4.66 -15.86
CA ASP A 53 1.98 -4.32 -16.41
C ASP A 53 0.99 -3.88 -15.33
N THR A 54 0.07 -3.01 -15.74
CA THR A 54 -0.97 -2.43 -14.89
C THR A 54 -2.34 -2.61 -15.56
N ARG A 55 -3.32 -3.14 -14.82
CA ARG A 55 -4.74 -3.12 -15.21
C ARG A 55 -5.48 -2.10 -14.36
N LEU A 56 -6.38 -1.35 -15.00
CA LEU A 56 -7.12 -0.26 -14.38
C LEU A 56 -8.61 -0.44 -14.66
N VAL A 57 -9.41 -0.29 -13.61
CA VAL A 57 -10.87 -0.28 -13.68
C VAL A 57 -11.36 0.90 -12.85
N ALA A 58 -12.07 1.83 -13.46
CA ALA A 58 -12.73 2.90 -12.73
C ALA A 58 -14.19 2.49 -12.47
N GLN A 59 -14.55 2.33 -11.20
CA GLN A 59 -15.91 1.96 -10.79
C GLN A 59 -16.33 2.78 -9.59
N ASN A 60 -17.57 3.27 -9.57
CA ASN A 60 -18.14 4.06 -8.47
C ASN A 60 -17.27 5.25 -8.03
N ASN A 61 -16.62 5.94 -8.98
CA ASN A 61 -15.66 7.03 -8.72
C ASN A 61 -14.43 6.61 -7.89
N VAL A 62 -14.10 5.33 -7.87
CA VAL A 62 -12.89 4.74 -7.30
C VAL A 62 -12.09 4.10 -8.42
N LEU A 63 -10.84 4.51 -8.55
CA LEU A 63 -9.86 3.84 -9.40
C LEU A 63 -9.42 2.55 -8.70
N GLN A 64 -9.64 1.41 -9.34
CA GLN A 64 -9.14 0.10 -8.93
C GLN A 64 -7.98 -0.26 -9.87
N MET A 65 -6.87 -0.69 -9.29
CA MET A 65 -5.64 -0.98 -10.01
C MET A 65 -5.06 -2.33 -9.58
N ALA A 66 -4.62 -3.11 -10.57
CA ALA A 66 -3.79 -4.28 -10.36
C ALA A 66 -2.44 -4.08 -11.06
N PHE A 67 -1.35 -4.06 -10.30
CA PHE A 67 0.01 -3.90 -10.81
C PHE A 67 0.81 -5.18 -10.60
N LYS A 68 1.45 -5.70 -11.65
CA LYS A 68 2.35 -6.84 -11.51
C LYS A 68 3.74 -6.39 -11.10
N ASP A 69 4.08 -6.67 -9.85
CA ASP A 69 5.44 -6.65 -9.37
C ASP A 69 5.95 -8.08 -9.11
N ASN A 70 6.74 -8.30 -8.05
CA ASN A 70 7.05 -9.64 -7.58
C ASN A 70 5.77 -10.40 -7.18
N ARG A 71 4.76 -9.71 -6.67
CA ARG A 71 3.39 -10.19 -6.55
C ARG A 71 2.47 -9.18 -7.22
N VAL A 72 1.26 -9.60 -7.54
CA VAL A 72 0.23 -8.65 -7.94
C VAL A 72 -0.10 -7.78 -6.73
N VAL A 73 0.03 -6.48 -6.91
CA VAL A 73 -0.38 -5.47 -5.93
C VAL A 73 -1.73 -4.92 -6.38
N LEU A 74 -2.71 -5.05 -5.50
CA LEU A 74 -4.02 -4.45 -5.71
C LEU A 74 -4.11 -3.15 -4.95
N PHE A 75 -4.68 -2.15 -5.59
CA PHE A 75 -4.72 -0.80 -5.09
C PHE A 75 -6.04 -0.14 -5.45
N MET A 76 -6.56 0.69 -4.56
CA MET A 76 -7.72 1.52 -4.82
C MET A 76 -7.44 2.97 -4.47
N SER A 77 -8.00 3.89 -5.23
CA SER A 77 -7.86 5.31 -4.95
C SER A 77 -9.00 6.17 -5.47
N THR A 78 -9.29 7.27 -4.76
CA THR A 78 -10.17 8.34 -5.22
C THR A 78 -9.42 9.62 -5.61
N VAL A 79 -8.11 9.70 -5.31
CA VAL A 79 -7.28 10.89 -5.57
C VAL A 79 -6.49 10.81 -6.87
N HIS A 80 -6.16 9.59 -7.31
CA HIS A 80 -5.41 9.39 -8.55
C HIS A 80 -6.37 9.17 -9.73
N GLY A 81 -6.04 9.77 -10.87
CA GLY A 81 -6.73 9.55 -12.15
C GLY A 81 -5.87 8.74 -13.11
N CYS A 82 -6.48 8.24 -14.18
CA CYS A 82 -5.76 7.75 -15.35
C CYS A 82 -5.81 8.81 -16.47
N THR A 83 -4.73 8.96 -17.22
CA THR A 83 -4.71 9.76 -18.44
C THR A 83 -5.04 8.86 -19.64
N HIS A 84 -5.25 9.45 -20.82
CA HIS A 84 -5.44 8.69 -22.06
C HIS A 84 -4.26 7.75 -22.40
N GLN A 85 -3.09 7.96 -21.79
CA GLN A 85 -1.87 7.18 -21.99
C GLN A 85 -1.64 6.12 -20.91
N GLY A 86 -2.57 5.99 -19.95
CA GLY A 86 -2.47 5.05 -18.83
C GLY A 86 -2.15 5.75 -17.51
N LEU A 87 -1.48 5.02 -16.62
CA LEU A 87 -1.05 5.55 -15.33
C LEU A 87 0.34 6.17 -15.44
N GLU A 88 0.56 7.30 -14.80
CA GLU A 88 1.90 7.86 -14.69
C GLU A 88 2.82 6.92 -13.90
N THR A 89 4.07 6.84 -14.34
CA THR A 89 5.09 6.00 -13.71
C THR A 89 6.35 6.80 -13.39
N VAL A 90 7.03 6.41 -12.32
CA VAL A 90 8.29 7.00 -11.86
C VAL A 90 9.36 5.92 -11.84
N GLU A 91 10.54 6.24 -12.36
CA GLU A 91 11.70 5.35 -12.32
C GLU A 91 12.28 5.29 -10.90
N LYS A 92 12.27 4.09 -10.30
CA LYS A 92 12.84 3.85 -8.97
C LYS A 92 13.97 2.85 -9.04
N LEU A 93 15.05 3.12 -8.30
CA LEU A 93 16.12 2.14 -8.10
C LEU A 93 15.63 1.03 -7.17
N ARG A 94 15.58 -0.21 -7.67
CA ARG A 94 15.06 -1.36 -6.93
C ARG A 94 16.12 -2.44 -6.79
N LYS A 95 16.04 -3.22 -5.71
CA LYS A 95 16.94 -4.35 -5.43
C LYS A 95 16.38 -5.64 -6.01
N ARG A 96 17.24 -6.42 -6.68
CA ARG A 96 16.88 -7.74 -7.22
C ARG A 96 16.45 -8.67 -6.06
N PRO A 97 15.31 -9.35 -6.16
CA PRO A 97 14.84 -10.23 -5.09
C PRO A 97 15.74 -11.46 -4.89
N SER A 98 15.68 -12.02 -3.68
CA SER A 98 16.38 -13.27 -3.33
C SER A 98 16.00 -14.43 -4.25
N LYS A 99 16.90 -15.41 -4.42
CA LYS A 99 16.59 -16.65 -5.15
C LYS A 99 15.44 -17.42 -4.51
N SER A 100 15.27 -17.29 -3.19
CA SER A 100 14.22 -17.94 -2.41
C SER A 100 12.86 -17.25 -2.46
N SER A 101 12.72 -16.08 -3.12
CA SER A 101 11.43 -15.40 -3.18
C SER A 101 10.44 -16.18 -4.06
N SER A 102 9.16 -16.24 -3.68
CA SER A 102 8.14 -17.06 -4.33
C SER A 102 8.05 -16.88 -5.85
N ASN A 103 8.26 -15.65 -6.35
CA ASN A 103 8.18 -15.33 -7.78
C ASN A 103 9.55 -14.91 -8.36
N ALA A 104 10.63 -15.43 -7.78
CA ALA A 104 12.00 -15.18 -8.24
C ALA A 104 12.19 -15.51 -9.73
N ALA A 105 11.53 -16.57 -10.22
CA ALA A 105 11.63 -17.02 -11.60
C ALA A 105 11.12 -15.96 -12.60
N THR A 106 10.07 -15.22 -12.25
CA THR A 106 9.48 -14.18 -13.12
C THR A 106 10.16 -12.82 -12.92
N THR A 107 10.48 -12.47 -11.68
CA THR A 107 10.97 -11.12 -11.34
C THR A 107 12.47 -10.97 -11.59
N ARG A 108 13.29 -11.99 -11.29
CA ARG A 108 14.76 -11.86 -11.42
C ARG A 108 15.25 -11.66 -12.86
N PRO A 109 14.67 -12.29 -13.91
CA PRO A 109 15.06 -12.03 -15.29
C PRO A 109 15.01 -10.56 -15.67
N ILE A 110 14.05 -9.79 -15.13
CA ILE A 110 13.91 -8.34 -15.37
C ILE A 110 15.16 -7.55 -14.95
N PHE A 111 15.84 -8.00 -13.89
CA PHE A 111 17.09 -7.39 -13.41
C PHE A 111 18.33 -7.87 -14.17
N GLY A 112 18.23 -8.99 -14.90
CA GLY A 112 19.35 -9.64 -15.56
C GLY A 112 20.50 -9.94 -14.59
N ILE A 113 21.70 -9.48 -14.94
CA ILE A 113 22.93 -9.69 -14.15
C ILE A 113 22.97 -8.74 -12.94
N HIS A 114 22.31 -7.59 -13.01
CA HIS A 114 22.42 -6.52 -12.03
C HIS A 114 21.76 -6.88 -10.68
N SER A 115 22.38 -6.43 -9.59
CA SER A 115 21.84 -6.55 -8.23
C SER A 115 20.79 -5.47 -7.93
N THR A 116 20.83 -4.36 -8.65
CA THR A 116 19.86 -3.26 -8.61
C THR A 116 19.55 -2.77 -10.02
N LYS A 117 18.35 -2.23 -10.25
CA LYS A 117 17.93 -1.72 -11.56
C LYS A 117 16.88 -0.61 -11.39
N HIS A 118 16.93 0.41 -12.26
CA HIS A 118 15.86 1.39 -12.40
C HIS A 118 14.68 0.73 -13.11
N LEU A 119 13.52 0.79 -12.47
CA LEU A 119 12.30 0.17 -12.95
C LEU A 119 11.11 1.11 -12.73
N PRO A 120 10.14 1.12 -13.66
CA PRO A 120 8.96 1.96 -13.55
C PRO A 120 8.07 1.48 -12.40
N LEU A 121 7.60 2.44 -11.60
CA LEU A 121 6.63 2.25 -10.53
C LEU A 121 5.44 3.19 -10.77
N PRO A 122 4.20 2.69 -10.77
CA PRO A 122 2.99 3.51 -10.74
C PRO A 122 3.04 4.63 -9.68
N VAL A 123 2.78 5.88 -10.09
CA VAL A 123 2.74 7.04 -9.18
C VAL A 123 1.87 6.78 -7.94
N PRO A 124 0.65 6.19 -8.04
CA PRO A 124 -0.16 5.92 -6.85
C PRO A 124 0.49 4.97 -5.83
N LEU A 125 1.34 4.04 -6.30
CA LEU A 125 2.10 3.15 -5.41
C LEU A 125 3.30 3.88 -4.81
N ASP A 126 3.94 4.77 -5.56
CA ASP A 126 5.01 5.59 -5.05
C ASP A 126 4.49 6.54 -3.95
N ASP A 127 3.39 7.23 -4.22
CA ASP A 127 2.72 8.10 -3.26
C ASP A 127 2.26 7.34 -2.02
N TYR A 128 1.71 6.14 -2.19
CA TYR A 128 1.38 5.27 -1.07
C TYR A 128 2.61 4.95 -0.23
N ASN A 129 3.73 4.56 -0.84
CA ASN A 129 4.94 4.21 -0.09
C ASN A 129 5.54 5.42 0.66
N HIS A 130 5.44 6.64 0.13
CA HIS A 130 5.95 7.84 0.81
C HIS A 130 5.07 8.29 1.97
N HIS A 131 3.75 8.14 1.85
CA HIS A 131 2.81 8.68 2.82
C HIS A 131 2.26 7.64 3.80
N MET A 132 2.44 6.35 3.53
CA MET A 132 2.16 5.28 4.48
C MET A 132 3.21 5.19 5.58
N GLY A 133 2.83 4.58 6.70
CA GLY A 133 3.73 4.37 7.84
C GLY A 133 3.72 5.51 8.85
N GLY A 134 2.88 6.54 8.69
CA GLY A 134 2.74 7.59 9.70
C GLY A 134 2.40 7.04 11.10
N VAL A 135 1.56 6.00 11.17
CA VAL A 135 1.24 5.28 12.42
C VAL A 135 2.46 4.54 12.97
N ASP A 136 3.22 3.85 12.13
CA ASP A 136 4.42 3.10 12.54
C ASP A 136 5.52 4.04 13.05
N ILE A 137 5.71 5.19 12.38
CA ILE A 137 6.63 6.24 12.80
C ILE A 137 6.21 6.81 14.16
N ALA A 138 4.92 7.08 14.36
CA ALA A 138 4.40 7.57 15.62
C ALA A 138 4.60 6.54 16.74
N ASP A 139 4.35 5.26 16.47
CA ASP A 139 4.55 4.19 17.45
C ASP A 139 6.04 4.00 17.79
N GLN A 140 6.92 4.06 16.78
CA GLN A 140 8.36 3.99 16.98
C GLN A 140 8.88 5.14 17.85
N LEU A 141 8.42 6.37 17.60
CA LEU A 141 8.75 7.54 18.43
C LEU A 141 8.23 7.37 19.86
N ARG A 142 6.98 6.93 20.01
CA ARG A 142 6.33 6.69 21.31
C ARG A 142 7.11 5.68 22.16
N VAL A 143 7.61 4.60 21.56
CA VAL A 143 8.42 3.59 22.25
C VAL A 143 9.67 4.20 22.87
N GLY A 144 10.27 5.22 22.25
CA GLY A 144 11.43 5.93 22.81
C GLY A 144 11.13 6.69 24.12
N PHE A 145 9.87 7.06 24.37
CA PHE A 145 9.45 7.82 25.55
C PHE A 145 8.78 6.98 26.64
N ALA A 146 8.42 5.73 26.37
CA ALA A 146 7.69 4.87 27.30
C ALA A 146 8.59 3.76 27.88
N PRO A 147 8.59 3.53 29.21
CA PRO A 147 9.38 2.46 29.81
C PRO A 147 8.89 1.07 29.39
N SER A 148 9.82 0.21 28.96
CA SER A 148 9.57 -1.14 28.42
C SER A 148 9.27 -2.23 29.47
N ASN A 149 9.23 -1.87 30.76
CA ASN A 149 9.03 -2.84 31.84
C ASN A 149 7.64 -3.51 31.76
N VAL A 150 7.59 -4.81 32.01
CA VAL A 150 6.34 -5.58 32.07
C VAL A 150 5.40 -5.00 33.14
N VAL A 151 4.12 -4.87 32.80
CA VAL A 151 3.06 -4.42 33.69
C VAL A 151 1.96 -5.46 33.79
N TYR A 152 1.56 -5.80 35.01
CA TYR A 152 0.52 -6.81 35.29
C TYR A 152 -0.89 -6.23 35.41
N LYS A 153 -1.03 -4.89 35.36
CA LYS A 153 -2.33 -4.20 35.42
C LYS A 153 -2.58 -3.48 34.10
N SER A 154 -3.68 -3.82 33.42
CA SER A 154 -4.07 -3.27 32.12
C SER A 154 -4.11 -1.73 32.10
N TRP A 155 -4.65 -1.10 33.15
CA TRP A 155 -4.68 0.37 33.24
C TRP A 155 -3.29 1.02 33.28
N LYS A 156 -2.27 0.34 33.84
CA LYS A 156 -0.89 0.86 33.83
C LYS A 156 -0.30 0.82 32.42
N ALA A 157 -0.68 -0.17 31.61
CA ALA A 157 -0.28 -0.25 30.21
C ALA A 157 -0.88 0.91 29.39
N LEU A 158 -2.17 1.16 29.56
CA LEU A 158 -2.86 2.31 28.93
C LEU A 158 -2.26 3.64 29.38
N PHE A 159 -2.04 3.82 30.69
CA PHE A 159 -1.42 5.05 31.21
C PHE A 159 -0.04 5.30 30.60
N ARG A 160 0.82 4.27 30.51
CA ARG A 160 2.15 4.40 29.88
C ARG A 160 2.06 4.68 28.38
N TRP A 161 1.11 4.06 27.69
CA TRP A 161 0.88 4.32 26.28
C TRP A 161 0.48 5.77 26.04
N LEU A 162 -0.43 6.31 26.86
CA LEU A 162 -0.85 7.71 26.81
C LEU A 162 0.32 8.66 27.13
N LEU A 163 1.09 8.36 28.18
CA LEU A 163 2.24 9.18 28.56
C LEU A 163 3.29 9.24 27.43
N GLY A 164 3.64 8.10 26.83
CA GLY A 164 4.55 8.07 25.69
C GLY A 164 4.02 8.85 24.48
N THR A 165 2.70 8.81 24.25
CA THR A 165 2.05 9.54 23.15
C THR A 165 2.10 11.05 23.40
N ILE A 166 1.84 11.50 24.62
CA ILE A 166 1.96 12.90 25.02
C ILE A 166 3.41 13.38 24.81
N CYS A 167 4.40 12.63 25.31
CA CYS A 167 5.81 13.00 25.14
C CYS A 167 6.22 13.08 23.67
N ALA A 168 5.80 12.12 22.84
CA ALA A 168 6.07 12.14 21.39
C ALA A 168 5.43 13.36 20.70
N ASN A 169 4.21 13.72 21.08
CA ASN A 169 3.53 14.90 20.55
C ASN A 169 4.18 16.20 21.02
N CYS A 170 4.57 16.30 22.30
CA CYS A 170 5.29 17.46 22.83
C CYS A 170 6.63 17.67 22.10
N TRP A 171 7.38 16.59 21.87
CA TRP A 171 8.62 16.64 21.11
C TRP A 171 8.42 17.04 19.64
N ARG A 172 7.29 16.64 19.02
CA ARG A 172 6.95 17.03 17.64
C ARG A 172 6.56 18.50 17.49
N LEU A 173 6.09 19.13 18.56
CA LEU A 173 5.63 20.52 18.56
C LEU A 173 6.75 21.55 18.84
N TYR A 174 7.84 21.12 19.45
CA TYR A 174 9.03 21.93 19.74
C TYR A 174 10.11 21.70 18.69
#